data_AF-A0A537CW08-F1
#
_entry.id   AF-A0A537CW08-F1
#
_cell.length_a   1.000
_cell.length_b   1.000
_cell.length_c   1.000
_cell.angle_alpha   90.00
_cell.angle_beta   90.00
_cell.angle_gamma   90.00
#
_symmetry.space_group_name_H-M   'P 1'
#
loop_
_entity.id
_entity.type
_entity.pdbx_description
1 polymer ?
#
loop_
_entity_poly.entity_id
_entity_poly.type
_entity_poly.pdbx_seq_one_letter_code
_entity_poly.pdbx_strand_id
1 'polypeptide(L)'
;PAVELPLVQKVEVNATKPLELVILSMGNPHAVQVVADVESAPVTTQGPLIEHHPRFPGRVNAGYLQVLDRHRIALRVWERGAGETLSCGTGACAAVVSGILRGLLDSPVQVATRGGALTISWAGGDNAVWMKGPAQTVFEGTLEV
;
A
#
# COMPACT_ATOMS: atom_id res chain seq x y z
N PRO A 1 -3.73 29.19 6.39
CA PRO A 1 -3.12 28.13 7.22
C PRO A 1 -3.55 26.75 6.69
N ALA A 2 -2.62 25.99 6.10
CA ALA A 2 -2.91 24.61 5.74
C ALA A 2 -3.28 23.87 7.03
N VAL A 3 -4.49 23.35 7.09
CA VAL A 3 -4.90 22.49 8.20
C VAL A 3 -4.04 21.23 8.06
N GLU A 4 -3.07 21.05 8.96
CA GLU A 4 -2.32 19.79 9.06
C GLU A 4 -3.33 18.70 9.41
N LEU A 5 -3.74 17.94 8.39
CA LEU A 5 -4.52 16.74 8.62
C LEU A 5 -3.65 15.74 9.38
N PRO A 6 -4.23 14.99 10.33
CA PRO A 6 -3.49 13.94 11.01
C PRO A 6 -3.01 12.90 9.99
N LEU A 7 -1.77 12.43 10.15
CA LEU A 7 -1.17 11.40 9.31
C LEU A 7 -2.06 10.15 9.21
N VAL A 8 -2.63 9.74 10.35
CA VAL A 8 -3.61 8.65 10.43
C VAL A 8 -5.01 9.25 10.42
N GLN A 9 -5.77 8.91 9.40
CA GLN A 9 -7.14 9.36 9.20
C GLN A 9 -8.13 8.25 9.55
N LYS A 10 -9.21 8.63 10.23
CA LYS A 10 -10.35 7.74 10.48
C LYS A 10 -11.31 7.79 9.29
N VAL A 11 -11.59 6.63 8.71
CA VAL A 11 -12.45 6.46 7.52
C VAL A 11 -13.51 5.41 7.79
N GLU A 12 -14.78 5.80 7.70
CA GLU A 12 -15.92 4.92 7.85
C GLU A 12 -16.24 4.25 6.51
N VAL A 13 -15.85 2.98 6.35
CA VAL A 13 -16.11 2.25 5.10
C VAL A 13 -17.37 1.38 5.15
N ASN A 14 -17.93 1.17 6.34
CA ASN A 14 -19.15 0.43 6.61
C ASN A 14 -19.69 0.82 8.00
N ALA A 15 -20.78 0.20 8.44
CA ALA A 15 -21.44 0.46 9.74
C ALA A 15 -20.66 -0.08 10.97
N THR A 16 -19.36 -0.38 10.84
CA THR A 16 -18.52 -0.85 11.94
C THR A 16 -17.59 0.26 12.43
N LYS A 17 -16.61 -0.08 13.27
CA LYS A 17 -15.59 0.86 13.75
C LYS A 17 -14.86 1.50 12.56
N PRO A 18 -14.59 2.82 12.59
CA PRO A 18 -13.81 3.47 11.54
C PRO A 18 -12.42 2.85 11.40
N LEU A 19 -11.96 2.75 10.17
CA LEU A 19 -10.61 2.29 9.84
C LEU A 19 -9.60 3.40 10.04
N GLU A 20 -8.40 3.03 10.46
CA GLU A 20 -7.25 3.93 10.58
C GLU A 20 -6.34 3.76 9.36
N LEU A 21 -6.36 4.76 8.48
CA LEU A 21 -5.67 4.74 7.20
C LEU A 21 -4.65 5.87 7.12
N VAL A 22 -3.47 5.58 6.59
CA VAL A 22 -2.58 6.61 6.07
C VAL A 22 -2.85 6.76 4.58
N ILE A 23 -3.15 7.99 4.15
CA ILE A 23 -3.46 8.31 2.76
C ILE A 23 -2.28 9.08 2.18
N LEU A 24 -1.70 8.56 1.10
CA LEU A 24 -0.56 9.16 0.42
C LEU A 24 -0.56 8.84 -1.08
N SER A 25 0.33 9.47 -1.83
CA SER A 25 0.49 9.26 -3.26
C SER A 25 1.91 8.86 -3.61
N MET A 26 2.06 7.94 -4.57
CA MET A 26 3.32 7.59 -5.24
C MET A 26 3.27 7.96 -6.74
N GLY A 27 2.43 8.95 -7.09
CA GLY A 27 1.96 9.23 -8.45
C GLY A 27 0.55 8.66 -8.71
N ASN A 28 0.17 7.62 -7.98
CA ASN A 28 -1.19 7.10 -7.83
C ASN A 28 -1.58 7.06 -6.34
N PRO A 29 -2.88 7.12 -5.99
CA PRO A 29 -3.32 7.23 -4.60
C PRO A 29 -3.32 5.88 -3.87
N HIS A 30 -2.92 5.90 -2.60
CA HIS A 30 -2.88 4.72 -1.71
C HIS A 30 -3.51 5.05 -0.35
N ALA A 31 -4.30 4.11 0.16
CA ALA A 31 -4.81 4.10 1.52
C ALA A 31 -4.27 2.86 2.23
N VAL A 32 -3.35 3.08 3.18
CA VAL A 32 -2.62 2.01 3.87
C VAL A 32 -3.16 1.81 5.27
N GLN A 33 -3.66 0.61 5.55
CA GLN A 33 -4.08 0.16 6.86
C GLN A 33 -2.99 -0.72 7.48
N VAL A 34 -2.69 -0.55 8.77
CA VAL A 34 -1.91 -1.54 9.51
C VAL A 34 -2.84 -2.62 10.06
N VAL A 35 -2.50 -3.87 9.82
CA VAL A 35 -3.25 -5.06 10.25
C VAL A 35 -2.37 -5.98 11.10
N ALA A 36 -2.99 -6.79 11.94
CA ALA A 36 -2.28 -7.76 12.77
C ALA A 36 -1.70 -8.93 11.95
N ASP A 37 -2.43 -9.36 10.91
CA ASP A 37 -2.07 -10.47 10.03
C ASP A 37 -2.65 -10.23 8.64
N VAL A 38 -1.82 -10.30 7.59
CA VAL A 38 -2.27 -10.14 6.21
C VAL A 38 -3.05 -11.34 5.70
N GLU A 39 -2.84 -12.55 6.23
CA GLU A 39 -3.54 -13.74 5.72
C GLU A 39 -5.02 -13.72 6.10
N SER A 40 -5.33 -13.25 7.31
CA SER A 40 -6.71 -13.04 7.78
C SER A 40 -7.29 -11.66 7.47
N ALA A 41 -6.52 -10.75 6.86
CA ALA A 41 -7.01 -9.42 6.50
C ALA A 41 -8.16 -9.46 5.49
N PRO A 42 -9.18 -8.59 5.62
CA PRO A 42 -10.39 -8.60 4.78
C PRO A 42 -10.15 -7.96 3.40
N VAL A 43 -9.08 -8.33 2.69
CA VAL A 43 -8.64 -7.66 1.45
C VAL A 43 -9.74 -7.61 0.39
N THR A 44 -10.44 -8.72 0.17
CA THR A 44 -11.46 -8.84 -0.88
C THR A 44 -12.84 -8.29 -0.48
N THR A 45 -13.11 -8.11 0.81
CA THR A 45 -14.40 -7.60 1.30
C THR A 45 -14.32 -6.12 1.68
N GLN A 46 -13.19 -5.68 2.26
CA GLN A 46 -12.94 -4.30 2.65
C GLN A 46 -12.25 -3.50 1.53
N GLY A 47 -11.43 -4.15 0.68
CA GLY A 47 -10.71 -3.49 -0.42
C GLY A 47 -11.62 -2.72 -1.39
N PRO A 48 -12.70 -3.33 -1.93
CA PRO A 48 -13.65 -2.63 -2.79
C PRO A 48 -14.31 -1.43 -2.11
N LEU A 49 -14.61 -1.55 -0.81
CA LEU A 49 -15.22 -0.47 -0.04
C LEU A 49 -14.28 0.73 0.12
N ILE A 50 -12.98 0.46 0.34
CA ILE A 50 -11.95 1.50 0.38
C ILE A 50 -11.76 2.10 -1.01
N GLU A 51 -11.61 1.27 -2.06
CA GLU A 51 -11.40 1.72 -3.44
C GLU A 51 -12.47 2.72 -3.87
N HIS A 52 -13.73 2.43 -3.58
CA HIS A 52 -14.89 3.23 -4.00
C HIS A 52 -15.36 4.25 -2.96
N HIS A 53 -14.61 4.43 -1.87
CA HIS A 53 -15.03 5.33 -0.80
C HIS A 53 -15.17 6.78 -1.32
N PRO A 54 -16.25 7.53 -0.98
CA PRO A 54 -16.53 8.87 -1.53
C PRO A 54 -15.42 9.92 -1.33
N ARG A 55 -14.54 9.73 -0.34
CA ARG A 55 -13.33 10.57 -0.15
C ARG A 55 -12.30 10.45 -1.26
N PHE A 56 -12.40 9.43 -2.11
CA PHE A 56 -11.48 9.17 -3.22
C PHE A 56 -12.24 9.22 -4.57
N PRO A 57 -12.54 10.41 -5.12
CA PRO A 57 -13.25 10.52 -6.40
C PRO A 57 -12.55 9.80 -7.55
N GLY A 58 -11.21 9.76 -7.54
CA GLY A 58 -10.39 9.02 -8.49
C GLY A 58 -10.13 7.56 -8.12
N ARG A 59 -10.88 7.02 -7.14
CA ARG A 59 -10.65 5.76 -6.44
C ARG A 59 -9.25 5.65 -5.82
N VAL A 60 -8.97 4.57 -5.10
CA VAL A 60 -7.69 4.41 -4.37
C VAL A 60 -7.25 2.94 -4.32
N ASN A 61 -5.94 2.70 -4.25
CA ASN A 61 -5.42 1.37 -3.90
C ASN A 61 -5.49 1.16 -2.39
N ALA A 62 -6.01 0.03 -1.93
CA ALA A 62 -6.10 -0.29 -0.51
C ALA A 62 -4.99 -1.28 -0.12
N GLY A 63 -4.03 -0.81 0.68
CA GLY A 63 -2.89 -1.60 1.15
C GLY A 63 -3.08 -2.10 2.59
N TYR A 64 -2.78 -3.38 2.81
CA TYR A 64 -2.88 -4.06 4.11
C TYR A 64 -1.49 -4.43 4.59
N LEU A 65 -0.95 -3.60 5.47
CA LEU A 65 0.41 -3.65 5.98
C LEU A 65 0.45 -4.42 7.30
N GLN A 66 1.15 -5.55 7.35
CA GLN A 66 1.54 -6.19 8.61
C GLN A 66 3.01 -5.90 8.89
N VAL A 67 3.29 -5.33 10.06
CA VAL A 67 4.65 -5.12 10.54
C VAL A 67 5.12 -6.42 11.19
N LEU A 68 6.17 -7.03 10.62
CA LEU A 68 6.80 -8.24 11.19
C LEU A 68 7.95 -7.84 12.13
N ASP A 69 8.73 -6.85 11.70
CA ASP A 69 9.68 -6.09 12.53
C ASP A 69 9.99 -4.74 11.86
N ARG A 70 10.97 -4.00 12.40
CA ARG A 70 11.33 -2.66 11.92
C ARG A 70 11.83 -2.63 10.46
N HIS A 71 12.34 -3.74 9.92
CA HIS A 71 12.89 -3.83 8.57
C HIS A 71 12.16 -4.84 7.67
N ARG A 72 11.07 -5.46 8.14
CA ARG A 72 10.32 -6.47 7.39
C ARG A 72 8.82 -6.32 7.57
N ILE A 73 8.12 -6.38 6.45
CA ILE A 73 6.65 -6.31 6.40
C ILE A 73 6.09 -7.39 5.49
N ALA A 74 4.84 -7.77 5.74
CA ALA A 74 4.01 -8.47 4.76
C ALA A 74 2.95 -7.51 4.22
N LEU A 75 2.63 -7.64 2.94
CA LEU A 75 1.71 -6.72 2.25
C LEU A 75 0.79 -7.47 1.29
N ARG A 76 -0.50 -7.16 1.39
CA ARG A 76 -1.51 -7.46 0.36
C ARG A 76 -2.15 -6.16 -0.09
N VAL A 77 -2.53 -6.08 -1.36
CA VAL A 77 -3.09 -4.87 -1.96
C VAL A 77 -4.32 -5.22 -2.77
N TRP A 78 -5.40 -4.48 -2.54
CA TRP A 78 -6.52 -4.38 -3.47
C TRP A 78 -6.25 -3.17 -4.38
N GLU A 79 -5.92 -3.44 -5.64
CA GLU A 79 -5.56 -2.42 -6.62
C GLU A 79 -6.79 -1.85 -7.32
N ARG A 80 -6.78 -0.52 -7.47
CA ARG A 80 -7.82 0.23 -8.15
C ARG A 80 -8.03 -0.32 -9.57
N GLY A 81 -9.25 -0.79 -9.85
CA GLY A 81 -9.64 -1.32 -11.16
C GLY A 81 -9.07 -2.69 -11.53
N ALA A 82 -8.28 -3.33 -10.64
CA ALA A 82 -7.67 -4.64 -10.90
C ALA A 82 -8.02 -5.70 -9.84
N GLY A 83 -8.49 -5.29 -8.66
CA GLY A 83 -8.76 -6.20 -7.54
C GLY A 83 -7.48 -6.59 -6.81
N GLU A 84 -7.51 -7.71 -6.09
CA GLU A 84 -6.31 -8.20 -5.41
C GLU A 84 -5.28 -8.74 -6.42
N THR A 85 -4.09 -8.14 -6.46
CA THR A 85 -2.98 -8.57 -7.30
C THR A 85 -1.91 -9.31 -6.49
N LEU A 86 -1.04 -10.05 -7.17
CA LEU A 86 0.07 -10.77 -6.52
C LEU A 86 1.09 -9.81 -5.89
N SER A 87 1.34 -8.67 -6.53
CA SER A 87 2.29 -7.67 -6.08
C SER A 87 1.96 -6.31 -6.70
N CYS A 88 2.08 -5.24 -5.91
CA CYS A 88 1.92 -3.86 -6.36
C CYS A 88 3.14 -3.04 -5.93
N GLY A 89 3.99 -2.63 -6.88
CA GLY A 89 5.23 -1.91 -6.57
C GLY A 89 4.99 -0.55 -5.89
N THR A 90 4.09 0.26 -6.45
CA THR A 90 3.72 1.55 -5.85
C THR A 90 3.04 1.37 -4.49
N GLY A 91 2.25 0.31 -4.30
CA GLY A 91 1.66 -0.07 -3.02
C GLY A 91 2.70 -0.45 -1.97
N ALA A 92 3.75 -1.17 -2.36
CA ALA A 92 4.88 -1.49 -1.49
C ALA A 92 5.63 -0.23 -1.03
N CYS A 93 5.92 0.69 -1.96
CA CYS A 93 6.50 1.99 -1.62
C CYS A 93 5.61 2.76 -0.64
N ALA A 94 4.31 2.83 -0.91
CA ALA A 94 3.35 3.54 -0.07
C ALA A 94 3.25 2.93 1.34
N ALA A 95 3.25 1.60 1.46
CA ALA A 95 3.20 0.90 2.73
C ALA A 95 4.45 1.18 3.58
N VAL A 96 5.63 1.14 2.98
CA VAL A 96 6.89 1.41 3.70
C VAL A 96 6.97 2.87 4.15
N VAL A 97 6.63 3.82 3.28
CA VAL A 97 6.59 5.25 3.65
C VAL A 97 5.58 5.49 4.77
N SER A 98 4.39 4.89 4.70
CA SER A 98 3.38 4.95 5.77
C SER A 98 3.93 4.41 7.10
N GLY A 99 4.62 3.27 7.09
CA GLY A 99 5.22 2.70 8.29
C GLY A 99 6.35 3.56 8.88
N ILE A 100 7.21 4.14 8.05
CA ILE A 100 8.29 5.05 8.48
C ILE A 100 7.71 6.33 9.09
N LEU A 101 6.73 6.96 8.44
CA LEU A 101 6.07 8.17 8.95
C LEU A 101 5.39 7.95 10.31
N ARG A 102 4.97 6.71 10.60
CA ARG A 102 4.38 6.30 11.87
C ARG A 102 5.40 5.84 12.91
N GLY A 103 6.70 5.85 12.60
CA GLY A 103 7.77 5.36 13.47
C GLY A 103 7.79 3.84 13.67
N LEU A 104 7.08 3.09 12.82
CA LEU A 104 6.95 1.63 12.91
C LEU A 104 8.09 0.89 12.20
N LEU A 105 8.69 1.53 11.19
CA LEU A 105 9.70 0.94 10.32
C LEU A 105 10.94 1.82 10.19
N ASP A 106 12.07 1.19 9.91
CA ASP A 106 13.33 1.81 9.58
C ASP A 106 13.77 1.38 8.17
N SER A 107 14.26 2.34 7.39
CA SER A 107 14.79 2.05 6.06
C SER A 107 16.17 1.38 6.14
N PRO A 108 16.49 0.39 5.28
CA PRO A 108 15.66 -0.21 4.24
C PRO A 108 14.68 -1.27 4.79
N VAL A 109 13.58 -1.49 4.07
CA VAL A 109 12.53 -2.44 4.43
C VAL A 109 12.35 -3.50 3.35
N GLN A 110 12.35 -4.79 3.74
CA GLN A 110 11.90 -5.88 2.88
C GLN A 110 10.38 -6.05 2.97
N VAL A 111 9.75 -6.13 1.81
CA VAL A 111 8.30 -6.27 1.65
C VAL A 111 8.01 -7.64 1.06
N ALA A 112 7.42 -8.53 1.85
CA ALA A 112 6.90 -9.79 1.35
C ALA A 112 5.52 -9.56 0.73
N THR A 113 5.39 -9.82 -0.58
CA THR A 113 4.11 -9.88 -1.28
C THR A 113 3.85 -11.30 -1.76
N ARG A 114 2.65 -11.58 -2.28
CA ARG A 114 2.32 -12.89 -2.85
C ARG A 114 3.12 -13.20 -4.12
N GLY A 115 3.55 -12.17 -4.84
CA GLY A 115 4.35 -12.27 -6.07
C GLY A 115 5.86 -12.29 -5.84
N GLY A 116 6.33 -12.18 -4.59
CA GLY A 116 7.75 -12.21 -4.24
C GLY A 116 8.17 -11.04 -3.33
N ALA A 117 9.47 -10.97 -3.04
CA ALA A 117 10.00 -9.94 -2.16
C ALA A 117 10.45 -8.70 -2.93
N LEU A 118 10.16 -7.52 -2.38
CA LEU A 118 10.69 -6.23 -2.80
C LEU A 118 11.53 -5.63 -1.67
N THR A 119 12.52 -4.80 -2.01
CA THR A 119 13.24 -3.97 -1.02
C THR A 119 12.96 -2.51 -1.30
N ILE A 120 12.47 -1.79 -0.31
CA ILE A 120 12.16 -0.35 -0.39
C ILE A 120 13.12 0.43 0.49
N SER A 121 13.69 1.52 -0.04
CA SER A 121 14.55 2.44 0.70
C SER A 121 14.07 3.88 0.57
N TRP A 122 14.03 4.62 1.67
CA TRP A 122 13.61 6.01 1.70
C TRP A 122 14.26 6.74 2.88
N ALA A 123 14.93 7.86 2.60
CA ALA A 123 15.64 8.65 3.61
C ALA A 123 14.76 9.69 4.33
N GLY A 124 13.44 9.70 4.07
CA GLY A 124 12.50 10.65 4.66
C GLY A 124 12.44 12.00 3.91
N GLY A 125 11.48 12.85 4.29
CA GLY A 125 11.29 14.17 3.68
C GLY A 125 11.05 14.10 2.18
N ASP A 126 11.68 15.01 1.42
CA ASP A 126 11.52 15.12 -0.03
C ASP A 126 12.42 14.16 -0.83
N ASN A 127 13.08 13.20 -0.16
CA ASN A 127 13.94 12.23 -0.84
C ASN A 127 13.13 11.24 -1.67
N ALA A 128 13.74 10.73 -2.74
CA ALA A 128 13.14 9.70 -3.59
C ALA A 128 12.97 8.36 -2.83
N VAL A 129 11.88 7.66 -3.13
CA VAL A 129 11.65 6.28 -2.67
C VAL A 129 12.21 5.32 -3.71
N TRP A 130 13.19 4.51 -3.29
CA TRP A 130 13.83 3.52 -4.13
C TRP A 130 13.18 2.15 -3.95
N MET A 131 12.91 1.46 -5.05
CA MET A 131 12.38 0.10 -5.07
C MET A 131 13.31 -0.82 -5.84
N LYS A 132 13.63 -1.98 -5.26
CA LYS A 132 14.38 -3.06 -5.89
C LYS A 132 13.57 -4.35 -5.86
N GLY A 133 13.49 -5.02 -7.00
CA GLY A 133 12.83 -6.32 -7.18
C GLY A 133 13.27 -7.00 -8.47
N PRO A 134 12.96 -8.29 -8.67
CA PRO A 134 13.26 -9.00 -9.90
C PRO A 134 12.34 -8.55 -11.05
N ALA A 135 12.83 -8.68 -12.30
CA ALA A 135 12.04 -8.56 -13.52
C ALA A 135 12.48 -9.66 -14.49
N GLN A 136 11.53 -10.36 -15.11
CA GLN A 136 11.82 -11.50 -15.99
C GLN A 136 10.94 -11.46 -17.25
N THR A 137 11.56 -11.64 -18.42
CA THR A 137 10.85 -11.82 -19.69
C THR A 137 10.19 -13.21 -19.74
N VAL A 138 8.90 -13.26 -20.10
CA VAL A 138 8.15 -14.53 -20.20
C VAL A 138 8.05 -15.01 -21.66
N PHE A 139 7.70 -14.11 -22.58
CA PHE A 139 7.60 -14.41 -24.02
C PHE A 139 7.72 -13.12 -24.84
N GLU A 140 7.87 -13.26 -26.16
CA GLU A 140 7.83 -12.18 -27.14
C GLU A 140 6.76 -12.50 -28.20
N GLY A 141 6.07 -11.49 -28.75
CA GLY A 141 5.01 -11.68 -29.73
C GLY A 141 4.60 -10.40 -30.46
N THR A 142 3.82 -10.56 -31.53
CA THR A 142 3.30 -9.47 -32.39
C THR A 142 1.77 -9.46 -32.32
N LEU A 143 1.18 -8.27 -32.21
CA LEU A 143 -0.28 -8.06 -32.20
C LEU A 143 -0.66 -7.10 -33.35
N GLU A 144 -1.66 -7.47 -34.15
CA GLU A 144 -2.34 -6.53 -35.05
C GLU A 144 -3.51 -5.88 -34.29
N VAL A 145 -3.59 -4.55 -34.33
CA VAL A 145 -4.56 -3.72 -33.60
C VAL A 145 -5.55 -3.10 -34.57
#